data_AF-A0ABD2D890-F1
#
_entry.id   AF-A0ABD2D890-F1
#
_cell.length_a   1.000
_cell.length_b   1.000
_cell.length_c   1.000
_cell.angle_alpha   90.00
_cell.angle_beta   90.00
_cell.angle_gamma   90.00
#
_symmetry.space_group_name_H-M   'P 1'
#
loop_
_entity.id
_entity.type
_entity.pdbx_description
1 polymer ?
#
loop_
_entity_poly.entity_id
_entity_poly.type
_entity_poly.pdbx_seq_one_letter_code
_entity_poly.pdbx_strand_id
1 'polypeptide(L)'
;LYLGWTIHTQEGALPTPSISAEPGSVISWGQPVTIVCQGPAEADTFRLERVNGSPAFKDVNVAPQPGRSGTEARFSEDTAGHYRCIYRKKHDRWSDRSEYLKLVVT
;
A
#
# COMPACT_ATOMS: atom_id res chain seq x y z
N LEU A 1 -17.78 32.09 24.56
CA LEU A 1 -17.12 31.28 25.61
C LEU A 1 -17.19 29.82 25.18
N TYR A 2 -16.01 29.22 24.96
CA TYR A 2 -15.63 27.80 24.78
C TYR A 2 -16.77 26.75 24.76
N LEU A 3 -17.01 26.07 23.64
CA LEU A 3 -16.28 24.89 23.10
C LEU A 3 -16.70 23.57 23.75
N GLY A 4 -16.98 22.56 22.92
CA GLY A 4 -16.94 21.17 23.33
C GLY A 4 -17.89 20.26 22.56
N TRP A 5 -17.71 20.11 21.25
CA TRP A 5 -18.22 18.89 20.61
C TRP A 5 -17.24 17.77 20.94
N THR A 6 -17.65 16.87 21.83
CA THR A 6 -16.91 15.67 22.18
C THR A 6 -16.78 14.82 20.92
N ILE A 7 -15.60 14.85 20.28
CA ILE A 7 -15.27 13.84 19.29
C ILE A 7 -15.07 12.55 20.08
N HIS A 8 -16.14 11.76 20.16
CA HIS A 8 -16.03 10.35 20.42
C HIS A 8 -15.32 9.75 19.19
N THR A 9 -14.00 9.71 19.22
CA THR A 9 -13.22 8.98 18.22
C THR A 9 -13.45 7.50 18.50
N GLN A 10 -14.50 6.94 17.92
CA GLN A 10 -14.53 5.51 17.62
C GLN A 10 -13.24 5.27 16.81
N GLU A 11 -12.36 4.40 17.30
CA GLU A 11 -11.16 3.97 16.58
C GLU A 11 -11.62 3.24 15.31
N GLY A 12 -11.94 4.02 14.28
CA GLY A 12 -12.55 3.56 13.04
C GLY A 12 -11.58 2.67 12.27
N ALA A 13 -12.11 1.77 11.45
CA ALA A 13 -11.28 0.93 10.61
C ALA A 13 -10.31 1.78 9.76
N LEU A 14 -9.02 1.43 9.75
CA LEU A 14 -8.05 2.06 8.86
C LEU A 14 -8.52 1.89 7.40
N PRO A 15 -8.50 2.94 6.56
CA PRO A 15 -8.91 2.82 5.17
C PRO A 15 -8.04 1.81 4.42
N THR A 16 -8.62 1.06 3.49
CA THR A 16 -7.88 0.07 2.70
C THR A 16 -6.96 0.76 1.69
N PRO A 17 -5.69 0.33 1.54
CA PRO A 17 -4.79 0.88 0.52
C PRO A 17 -5.21 0.47 -0.89
N SER A 18 -4.82 1.28 -1.87
CA SER A 18 -4.90 0.92 -3.30
C SER A 18 -3.58 0.33 -3.80
N ILE A 19 -3.67 -0.43 -4.89
CA ILE A 19 -2.53 -1.03 -5.58
C ILE A 19 -2.70 -0.87 -7.09
N SER A 20 -1.63 -0.51 -7.79
CA SER A 20 -1.59 -0.41 -9.25
C SER A 20 -0.21 -0.78 -9.79
N ALA A 21 -0.10 -0.93 -11.11
CA ALA A 21 1.16 -1.17 -11.81
C ALA A 21 1.38 -0.12 -12.90
N GLU A 22 2.61 0.40 -12.99
CA GLU A 22 3.05 1.37 -13.99
C GLU A 22 4.16 0.76 -14.86
N PRO A 23 4.06 0.78 -16.20
CA PRO A 23 2.97 1.38 -17.01
C PRO A 23 1.70 0.53 -17.11
N GLY A 24 1.73 -0.71 -16.61
CA GLY A 24 0.59 -1.62 -16.61
C GLY A 24 0.97 -2.96 -16.00
N SER A 25 0.01 -3.88 -15.90
CA SER A 25 0.19 -5.17 -15.25
C SER A 25 0.74 -6.29 -16.14
N VAL A 26 1.00 -5.98 -17.41
CA VAL A 26 1.59 -6.90 -18.40
C VAL A 26 3.03 -6.49 -18.60
N ILE A 27 3.96 -7.42 -18.34
CA ILE A 27 5.40 -7.17 -18.40
C ILE A 27 6.04 -7.99 -19.53
N SER A 28 6.96 -7.36 -20.25
CA SER A 28 7.84 -8.07 -21.17
C SER A 28 8.90 -8.84 -20.38
N TRP A 29 9.31 -10.00 -20.87
CA TRP A 29 10.36 -10.79 -20.22
C TRP A 29 11.63 -9.97 -19.95
N GLY A 30 12.08 -9.97 -18.69
CA GLY A 30 13.28 -9.24 -18.26
C GLY A 30 13.11 -7.71 -18.14
N GLN A 31 11.88 -7.18 -18.15
CA GLN A 31 11.61 -5.76 -17.89
C GLN A 31 10.82 -5.60 -16.58
N PRO A 32 11.36 -4.87 -15.57
CA PRO A 32 10.65 -4.65 -14.32
C PRO A 32 9.47 -3.71 -14.51
N VAL A 33 8.43 -3.94 -13.72
CA VAL A 33 7.28 -3.03 -13.52
C VAL A 33 7.38 -2.37 -12.16
N THR A 34 6.84 -1.16 -12.07
CA THR A 34 6.66 -0.49 -10.78
C THR A 34 5.27 -0.78 -10.25
N ILE A 35 5.17 -1.51 -9.14
CA ILE A 35 3.95 -1.59 -8.34
C ILE A 35 3.88 -0.36 -7.46
N VAL A 36 2.74 0.34 -7.46
CA VAL A 36 2.47 1.51 -6.63
C VAL A 36 1.41 1.13 -5.60
N CYS A 37 1.75 1.24 -4.32
CA CYS A 37 0.80 1.17 -3.21
C CYS A 37 0.47 2.60 -2.77
N GLN A 38 -0.80 2.95 -2.60
CA GLN A 38 -1.19 4.27 -2.08
C GLN A 38 -2.06 4.13 -0.83
N GLY A 39 -1.91 5.07 0.10
CA GLY A 39 -2.61 5.08 1.38
C GLY A 39 -2.73 6.49 1.95
N PRO A 40 -3.24 6.62 3.19
CA PRO A 40 -3.41 7.90 3.85
C PRO A 40 -2.09 8.63 4.08
N ALA A 41 -2.16 9.96 4.18
CA ALA A 41 -0.99 10.81 4.38
C ALA A 41 -0.16 10.46 5.63
N GLU A 42 -0.75 9.79 6.62
CA GLU A 42 -0.07 9.39 7.85
C GLU A 42 0.61 8.02 7.77
N ALA A 43 0.46 7.28 6.66
CA ALA A 43 1.14 6.00 6.48
C ALA A 43 2.65 6.21 6.42
N ASP A 44 3.39 5.41 7.19
CA ASP A 44 4.85 5.50 7.31
C ASP A 44 5.57 4.22 6.89
N THR A 45 4.87 3.09 6.84
CA THR A 45 5.38 1.83 6.29
C THR A 45 4.36 1.24 5.35
N PHE A 46 4.79 0.87 4.14
CA PHE A 46 4.03 0.05 3.21
C PHE A 46 4.71 -1.31 3.06
N ARG A 47 3.89 -2.36 2.95
CA ARG A 47 4.32 -3.72 2.66
C ARG A 47 3.64 -4.21 1.40
N LEU A 48 4.45 -4.70 0.46
CA LEU A 48 3.99 -5.45 -0.70
C LEU A 48 4.09 -6.95 -0.38
N GLU A 49 2.96 -7.64 -0.36
CA GLU A 49 2.89 -9.09 -0.15
C GLU A 49 2.69 -9.82 -1.47
N ARG A 50 3.45 -10.90 -1.69
CA ARG A 50 3.21 -11.87 -2.77
C ARG A 50 2.35 -13.00 -2.22
N VAL A 51 1.18 -13.20 -2.82
CA VAL A 51 0.14 -14.08 -2.25
C VAL A 51 0.22 -15.51 -2.78
N ASN A 52 0.72 -15.70 -4.01
CA ASN A 52 0.84 -17.02 -4.62
C ASN A 52 2.31 -17.42 -4.73
N GLY A 53 2.63 -18.67 -4.36
CA GLY A 53 4.00 -19.19 -4.29
C GLY A 53 4.55 -19.15 -2.86
N SER A 54 5.88 -19.14 -2.72
CA SER A 54 6.51 -18.97 -1.41
C SER A 54 6.13 -17.59 -0.83
N PRO A 55 5.56 -17.53 0.38
CA PRO A 55 5.22 -16.26 1.01
C PRO A 55 6.45 -15.36 1.10
N ALA A 56 6.36 -14.19 0.48
CA ALA A 56 7.41 -13.18 0.48
C ALA A 56 6.77 -11.79 0.57
N PHE A 57 7.47 -10.87 1.22
CA PHE A 57 7.04 -9.49 1.29
C PHE A 57 8.23 -8.53 1.21
N LYS A 58 7.96 -7.30 0.77
CA LYS A 58 8.92 -6.19 0.75
C LYS A 58 8.33 -5.03 1.53
N ASP A 59 9.12 -4.45 2.43
CA ASP A 59 8.72 -3.26 3.20
C ASP A 59 9.46 -2.03 2.68
N VAL A 60 8.73 -0.92 2.57
CA VAL A 60 9.27 0.40 2.26
C VAL A 60 8.76 1.36 3.32
N ASN A 61 9.70 2.06 3.97
CA ASN A 61 9.37 3.18 4.84
C ASN A 61 9.25 4.45 4.00
N VAL A 62 8.19 5.20 4.23
CA VAL A 62 7.94 6.49 3.59
C VAL A 62 7.79 7.55 4.68
N ALA A 63 8.24 8.77 4.39
CA ALA A 63 7.96 9.88 5.28
C ALA A 63 6.45 10.20 5.20
N PRO A 64 5.71 10.23 6.32
CA PRO A 64 4.35 10.73 6.33
C PRO A 64 4.29 12.14 5.73
N GLN A 65 3.22 12.46 5.02
CA GLN A 65 3.05 13.76 4.37
C GLN A 65 1.76 14.46 4.85
N PRO A 66 1.72 14.92 6.11
CA PRO A 66 0.55 15.62 6.66
C PRO A 66 0.15 16.79 5.77
N GLY A 67 -1.15 16.94 5.52
CA GLY A 67 -1.70 18.00 4.68
C GLY A 67 -1.74 17.68 3.18
N ARG A 68 -1.25 16.51 2.74
CA ARG A 68 -1.53 15.98 1.40
C ARG A 68 -2.71 15.01 1.41
N SER A 69 -3.20 14.68 0.23
CA SER A 69 -4.31 13.72 0.08
C SER A 69 -3.92 12.27 0.39
N GLY A 70 -2.63 11.94 0.38
CA GLY A 70 -2.13 10.57 0.59
C GLY A 70 -0.62 10.47 0.49
N THR A 71 -0.11 9.28 0.79
CA THR A 71 1.28 8.85 0.52
C THR A 71 1.28 7.62 -0.36
N GLU A 72 2.43 7.34 -0.97
CA GLU A 72 2.61 6.17 -1.81
C GLU A 72 4.00 5.56 -1.65
N ALA A 73 4.07 4.25 -1.86
CA ALA A 73 5.32 3.49 -1.93
C ALA A 73 5.41 2.78 -3.28
N ARG A 74 6.63 2.73 -3.83
CA ARG A 74 6.92 2.11 -5.13
C ARG A 74 7.80 0.89 -4.95
N PHE A 75 7.46 -0.18 -5.66
CA PHE A 75 8.17 -1.46 -5.61
C PHE A 75 8.51 -1.92 -7.03
N SER A 76 9.76 -2.32 -7.24
CA SER A 76 10.17 -2.93 -8.50
C SER A 76 9.95 -4.45 -8.45
N GLU A 77 9.17 -4.96 -9.39
CA GLU A 77 8.88 -6.39 -9.57
C GLU A 77 9.05 -6.78 -11.04
N ASP A 78 9.62 -7.95 -11.30
CA ASP A 78 9.85 -8.51 -12.62
C ASP A 78 9.27 -9.92 -12.75
N THR A 79 8.56 -10.39 -11.71
CA THR A 79 7.99 -11.74 -11.68
C THR A 79 6.46 -11.71 -11.79
N ALA A 80 5.93 -12.69 -12.52
CA ALA A 80 4.50 -12.94 -12.53
C ALA A 80 4.02 -13.35 -11.13
N GLY A 81 2.83 -12.90 -10.76
CA GLY A 81 2.29 -13.18 -9.44
C GLY A 81 1.04 -12.37 -9.11
N HIS A 82 0.49 -12.68 -7.93
CA HIS A 82 -0.58 -11.90 -7.31
C HIS A 82 0.00 -11.15 -6.13
N TYR A 83 -0.20 -9.84 -6.13
CA TYR A 83 0.35 -8.92 -5.15
C TYR A 83 -0.75 -8.18 -4.42
N ARG A 84 -0.48 -7.85 -3.16
CA ARG A 84 -1.34 -7.02 -2.30
C ARG A 84 -0.52 -6.04 -1.49
N CYS A 85 -1.09 -4.87 -1.22
CA CYS A 85 -0.51 -3.87 -0.33
C CYS A 85 -1.19 -3.92 1.04
N ILE A 86 -0.41 -3.71 2.09
CA ILE A 86 -0.88 -3.24 3.40
C ILE A 86 -0.02 -2.05 3.83
N TYR A 87 -0.53 -1.20 4.71
CA TYR A 87 0.29 -0.14 5.32
C TYR A 87 0.07 -0.09 6.82
N ARG A 88 0.96 0.62 7.51
CA ARG A 88 0.84 0.97 8.92
C ARG A 88 1.09 2.46 9.09
N LYS A 89 0.57 3.01 10.19
CA LYS A 89 0.89 4.34 10.71
C LYS A 89 1.66 4.18 12.01
N LYS A 90 2.96 4.47 12.07
CA LYS A 90 3.82 4.41 13.28
C LYS A 90 3.52 3.21 14.19
N HIS A 91 2.85 3.46 15.32
CA HIS A 91 2.53 2.47 16.36
C HIS A 91 1.10 1.91 16.27
N ASP A 92 0.39 2.22 15.18
CA ASP A 92 -0.93 1.71 14.89
C ASP A 92 -0.85 0.26 14.36
N ARG A 93 -1.99 -0.38 14.22
CA ARG A 93 -2.13 -1.67 13.56
C ARG A 93 -1.92 -1.55 12.05
N TRP A 94 -1.72 -2.70 11.41
CA TRP A 94 -1.77 -2.78 9.95
C TRP A 94 -3.20 -2.53 9.44
N SER A 95 -3.29 -1.89 8.27
CA SER A 95 -4.53 -1.78 7.50
C SER A 95 -5.02 -3.16 7.05
N ASP A 96 -6.25 -3.20 6.55
CA ASP A 96 -6.67 -4.33 5.72
C ASP A 96 -5.84 -4.38 4.42
N ARG A 97 -5.88 -5.54 3.77
CA ARG A 97 -5.21 -5.78 2.48
C ARG A 97 -5.95 -5.10 1.35
N SER A 98 -5.19 -4.55 0.40
CA SER A 98 -5.73 -4.07 -0.88
C SER A 98 -6.42 -5.19 -1.68
N GLU A 99 -7.07 -4.79 -2.76
CA GLU A 99 -7.39 -5.69 -3.87
C GLU A 99 -6.14 -6.37 -4.43
N TYR A 100 -6.33 -7.42 -5.23
CA TYR A 100 -5.22 -8.11 -5.89
C TYR A 100 -4.76 -7.36 -7.14
N LEU A 101 -3.45 -7.20 -7.27
CA LEU A 101 -2.80 -6.88 -8.54
C LEU A 101 -2.20 -8.16 -9.13
N LYS A 102 -2.65 -8.55 -10.32
CA LYS A 102 -2.10 -9.68 -11.06
C LYS A 102 -1.07 -9.18 -12.07
N LEU A 103 0.20 -9.50 -11.84
CA LEU A 103 1.25 -9.31 -12.84
C LEU A 103 1.36 -10.55 -13.74
N VAL A 104 1.39 -10.33 -15.04
CA VAL A 104 1.56 -11.37 -16.06
C VAL A 104 2.74 -11.05 -16.96
N VAL A 105 3.55 -12.07 -17.24
CA VAL A 105 4.69 -11.97 -18.18
C VAL A 105 4.24 -12.48 -19.53
N THR A 106 4.60 -11.77 -20.60
CA THR A 106 4.40 -12.17 -22.01
C THR A 106 5.72 -12.43 -22.71
#